data_AF-A0A7S0BGJ4-F1
#
_entry.id   AF-A0A7S0BGJ4-F1
#
_cell.length_a   1.000
_cell.length_b   1.000
_cell.length_c   1.000
_cell.angle_alpha   90.00
_cell.angle_beta   90.00
_cell.angle_gamma   90.00
#
_symmetry.space_group_name_H-M   'P 1'
#
loop_
_entity.id
_entity.type
_entity.pdbx_description
1 polymer ?
#
loop_
_entity_poly.entity_id
_entity_poly.type
_entity_poly.pdbx_seq_one_letter_code
_entity_poly.pdbx_strand_id
1 'polypeptide(L)'
;GTDWLICRCAARADYESSRAIAGRVAIGASVVSLASTLTNRLFASGEVVDAHSRADLVCVASGAMLLLYGIANVKIDPREEQTVDLESEEVSEIQKSDPDGLLGWASRSIIDSIPNVRSVLIYEGGKTVLREGVMGESPAVVPGPILEKALTSEEKTYFARLEILPGRFEFTYLPKGTQAVLIQPLSPTSALILGADKVRPIASVDFGWIQAISQRISQYVG
;
A
#
# COMPACT_ATOMS: atom_id res chain seq x y z
N GLY A 1 2.82 20.64 -9.63
CA GLY A 1 3.78 19.80 -8.90
C GLY A 1 3.35 18.34 -8.80
N THR A 2 2.60 17.84 -9.79
CA THR A 2 2.06 16.47 -9.88
C THR A 2 2.98 15.53 -10.68
N ASP A 3 3.89 16.08 -11.50
CA ASP A 3 4.81 15.29 -12.33
C ASP A 3 5.70 14.35 -11.51
N TRP A 4 6.17 14.76 -10.33
CA TRP A 4 7.05 13.90 -9.53
C TRP A 4 6.32 12.69 -8.94
N LEU A 5 5.01 12.80 -8.66
CA LEU A 5 4.19 11.69 -8.16
C LEU A 5 3.94 10.66 -9.27
N ILE A 6 3.61 11.13 -10.47
CA ILE A 6 3.44 10.29 -11.66
C ILE A 6 4.77 9.59 -11.99
N CYS A 7 5.88 10.31 -11.96
CA CYS A 7 7.22 9.74 -12.17
C CYS A 7 7.58 8.70 -11.10
N ARG A 8 7.20 8.89 -9.83
CA ARG A 8 7.48 7.93 -8.76
C ARG A 8 6.68 6.64 -8.92
N CYS A 9 5.38 6.75 -9.23
CA CYS A 9 4.52 5.60 -9.46
C CYS A 9 4.96 4.83 -10.73
N ALA A 10 5.30 5.55 -11.80
CA ALA A 10 5.83 4.96 -13.02
C ALA A 10 7.18 4.25 -12.79
N ALA A 11 8.15 4.91 -12.15
CA ALA A 11 9.46 4.32 -11.89
C ALA A 11 9.39 3.07 -10.99
N ARG A 12 8.45 3.06 -10.03
CA ARG A 12 8.21 1.89 -9.18
C ARG A 12 7.59 0.74 -9.97
N ALA A 13 6.56 1.01 -10.76
CA ALA A 13 5.93 -0.01 -11.61
C ALA A 13 6.96 -0.61 -12.59
N ASP A 14 7.84 0.22 -13.13
CA ASP A 14 8.86 -0.18 -14.10
C ASP A 14 10.01 -0.99 -13.46
N TYR A 15 10.47 -0.59 -12.27
CA TYR A 15 11.46 -1.37 -11.52
C TYR A 15 10.91 -2.74 -11.08
N GLU A 16 9.67 -2.77 -10.62
CA GLU A 16 9.02 -4.01 -10.18
C GLU A 16 8.71 -4.94 -11.36
N SER A 17 8.30 -4.41 -12.51
CA SER A 17 8.07 -5.18 -13.74
C SER A 17 9.39 -5.78 -14.27
N SER A 18 10.46 -4.98 -14.31
CA SER A 18 11.79 -5.40 -14.76
C SER A 18 12.35 -6.54 -13.89
N ARG A 19 12.20 -6.45 -12.57
CA ARG A 19 12.60 -7.54 -11.65
C ARG A 19 11.79 -8.81 -11.84
N ALA A 20 10.48 -8.70 -12.05
CA ALA A 20 9.63 -9.87 -12.30
C ALA A 20 10.00 -10.56 -13.63
N ILE A 21 10.28 -9.78 -14.68
CA ILE A 21 10.76 -10.30 -15.96
C ILE A 21 12.10 -11.00 -15.79
N ALA A 22 13.06 -10.37 -15.11
CA ALA A 22 14.37 -10.96 -14.82
C ALA A 22 14.24 -12.28 -14.03
N GLY A 23 13.33 -12.34 -13.06
CA GLY A 23 13.02 -13.56 -12.31
C GLY A 23 12.50 -14.68 -13.21
N ARG A 24 11.53 -14.40 -14.09
CA ARG A 24 10.99 -15.39 -15.05
C ARG A 24 12.05 -15.89 -16.03
N VAL A 25 12.88 -15.00 -16.54
CA VAL A 25 14.00 -15.35 -17.43
C VAL A 25 15.01 -16.24 -16.70
N ALA A 26 15.35 -15.95 -15.44
CA ALA A 26 16.26 -16.76 -14.64
C ALA A 26 15.72 -18.18 -14.39
N ILE A 27 14.42 -18.34 -14.12
CA ILE A 27 13.78 -19.65 -14.00
C ILE A 27 13.90 -20.40 -15.33
N GLY A 28 13.53 -19.76 -16.45
CA GLY A 28 13.66 -20.37 -17.78
C GLY A 28 15.09 -20.83 -18.08
N ALA A 29 16.08 -19.98 -17.82
CA ALA A 29 17.49 -20.30 -18.00
C ALA A 29 17.95 -21.48 -17.11
N SER A 30 17.49 -21.55 -15.85
CA SER A 30 17.81 -22.68 -14.95
C SER A 30 17.27 -24.01 -15.48
N VAL A 31 16.03 -24.02 -15.99
CA VAL A 31 15.39 -25.23 -16.54
C VAL A 31 16.15 -25.71 -17.77
N VAL A 32 16.51 -24.80 -18.68
CA VAL A 32 17.30 -25.12 -19.88
C VAL A 32 18.68 -25.67 -19.50
N SER A 33 19.37 -25.05 -18.55
CA SER A 33 20.69 -25.50 -18.07
C SER A 33 20.62 -26.92 -17.50
N LEU A 34 19.69 -27.17 -16.57
CA LEU A 34 19.53 -28.48 -15.92
C LEU A 34 19.08 -29.56 -16.92
N ALA A 35 18.17 -29.24 -17.84
CA ALA A 35 17.75 -30.14 -18.91
C ALA A 35 18.90 -30.49 -19.85
N SER A 36 19.77 -29.52 -20.15
CA SER A 36 20.96 -29.74 -20.99
C SER A 36 21.95 -30.68 -20.29
N THR A 37 22.19 -30.49 -18.99
CA THR A 37 23.03 -31.41 -18.20
C THR A 37 22.44 -32.81 -18.13
N LEU A 38 21.13 -32.95 -17.94
CA LEU A 38 20.46 -34.25 -17.93
C LEU A 38 20.60 -34.95 -19.29
N THR A 39 20.38 -34.22 -20.38
CA THR A 39 20.54 -34.73 -21.75
C THR A 39 21.97 -35.17 -21.99
N ASN A 40 22.96 -34.32 -21.65
CA ASN A 40 24.38 -34.64 -21.74
C ASN A 40 24.69 -35.96 -21.02
N ARG A 41 24.14 -36.16 -19.81
CA ARG A 41 24.36 -37.37 -19.03
C ARG A 41 23.65 -38.63 -19.56
N LEU A 42 22.50 -38.48 -20.19
CA LEU A 42 21.75 -39.60 -20.78
C LEU A 42 22.36 -40.09 -22.10
N PHE A 43 22.95 -39.18 -22.90
CA PHE A 43 23.49 -39.50 -24.22
C PHE A 43 25.01 -39.65 -24.27
N ALA A 44 25.73 -39.32 -23.20
CA ALA A 44 27.17 -39.59 -23.08
C ALA A 44 27.41 -41.10 -22.95
N SER A 45 27.56 -41.78 -24.08
CA SER A 45 27.96 -43.19 -24.18
C SER A 45 29.49 -43.30 -24.21
N GLY A 46 30.12 -43.43 -23.04
CA GLY A 46 31.58 -43.61 -22.90
C GLY A 46 32.09 -43.47 -21.45
N GLU A 47 33.37 -43.74 -21.23
CA GLU A 47 34.04 -43.50 -19.94
C GLU A 47 34.02 -42.00 -19.62
N VAL A 48 33.46 -41.63 -18.46
CA VAL A 48 33.30 -40.23 -18.07
C VAL A 48 34.68 -39.63 -17.76
N VAL A 49 35.20 -38.81 -18.68
CA VAL A 49 36.44 -38.05 -18.45
C VAL A 49 36.22 -37.05 -17.32
N ASP A 50 37.21 -36.86 -16.44
CA ASP A 50 37.14 -36.01 -15.23
C ASP A 50 36.63 -34.57 -15.52
N ALA A 51 36.94 -34.03 -16.71
CA ALA A 51 36.46 -32.74 -17.17
C ALA A 51 34.93 -32.66 -17.33
N HIS A 52 34.27 -33.75 -17.74
CA HIS A 52 32.80 -33.80 -17.87
C HIS A 52 32.12 -33.73 -16.50
N SER A 53 32.66 -34.44 -15.50
CA SER A 53 32.15 -34.43 -14.13
C SER A 53 32.21 -33.03 -13.50
N ARG A 54 33.32 -32.30 -13.73
CA ARG A 54 33.50 -30.93 -13.21
C ARG A 54 32.55 -29.93 -13.86
N ALA A 55 32.29 -30.06 -15.17
CA ALA A 55 31.35 -29.20 -15.89
C ALA A 55 29.91 -29.41 -15.40
N ASP A 56 29.50 -30.68 -15.22
CA ASP A 56 28.16 -31.01 -14.71
C ASP A 56 27.92 -30.42 -13.32
N LEU A 57 28.92 -30.45 -12.42
CA LEU A 57 28.81 -29.84 -11.09
C LEU A 57 28.57 -28.32 -11.17
N VAL A 58 29.26 -27.61 -12.06
CA VAL A 58 29.10 -26.16 -12.24
C VAL A 58 27.72 -25.83 -12.85
N CYS A 59 27.25 -26.63 -13.81
CA CYS A 59 25.91 -26.46 -14.40
C CYS A 59 24.78 -26.70 -13.39
N VAL A 60 24.89 -27.73 -12.55
CA VAL A 60 23.89 -28.00 -11.51
C VAL A 60 23.91 -26.90 -10.45
N ALA A 61 25.10 -26.47 -9.99
CA ALA A 61 25.24 -25.41 -9.01
C ALA A 61 24.67 -24.07 -9.52
N SER A 62 25.02 -23.68 -10.75
CA SER A 62 24.48 -22.46 -11.37
C SER A 62 22.98 -22.54 -11.63
N GLY A 63 22.46 -23.70 -12.07
CA GLY A 63 21.03 -23.94 -12.25
C GLY A 63 20.26 -23.77 -10.94
N ALA A 64 20.75 -24.35 -9.85
CA ALA A 64 20.14 -24.20 -8.52
C ALA A 64 20.13 -22.73 -8.05
N MET A 65 21.24 -22.01 -8.25
CA MET A 65 21.35 -20.59 -7.87
C MET A 65 20.38 -19.71 -8.68
N LEU A 66 20.28 -19.93 -9.99
CA LEU A 66 19.36 -19.20 -10.87
C LEU A 66 17.89 -19.51 -10.55
N LEU A 67 17.58 -20.76 -10.20
CA LEU A 67 16.24 -21.14 -9.77
C LEU A 67 15.83 -20.42 -8.49
N LEU A 68 16.70 -20.41 -7.47
CA LEU A 68 16.46 -19.67 -6.23
C LEU A 68 16.30 -18.17 -6.46
N TYR A 69 17.19 -17.58 -7.27
CA TYR A 69 17.09 -16.17 -7.65
C TYR A 69 15.76 -15.88 -8.35
N GLY A 70 15.37 -16.75 -9.28
CA GLY A 70 14.11 -16.65 -10.01
C GLY A 70 12.89 -16.71 -9.09
N ILE A 71 12.81 -17.73 -8.23
CA ILE A 71 11.72 -17.90 -7.27
C ILE A 71 11.65 -16.70 -6.31
N ALA A 72 12.79 -16.21 -5.83
CA ALA A 72 12.83 -15.06 -4.93
C ALA A 72 12.35 -13.73 -5.56
N ASN A 73 12.34 -13.65 -6.91
CA ASN A 73 11.97 -12.44 -7.63
C ASN A 73 10.68 -12.57 -8.47
N VAL A 74 10.10 -13.77 -8.57
CA VAL A 74 8.75 -13.96 -9.13
C VAL A 74 7.73 -13.56 -8.07
N LYS A 75 6.94 -12.52 -8.36
CA LYS A 75 5.77 -12.20 -7.54
C LYS A 75 4.69 -13.27 -7.74
N ILE A 76 4.17 -13.75 -6.63
CA ILE A 76 2.84 -14.37 -6.56
C ILE A 76 1.91 -13.19 -6.25
N ASP A 77 1.09 -12.76 -7.21
CA ASP A 77 0.10 -11.73 -6.90
C ASP A 77 -0.88 -12.30 -5.87
N PRO A 78 -0.94 -11.72 -4.66
CA PRO A 78 -1.98 -12.08 -3.72
C PRO A 78 -3.31 -11.70 -4.36
N ARG A 79 -4.27 -12.64 -4.35
CA ARG A 79 -5.62 -12.46 -4.91
C ARG A 79 -6.13 -11.07 -4.54
N GLU A 80 -6.32 -10.21 -5.54
CA GLU A 80 -6.82 -8.86 -5.30
C GLU A 80 -8.19 -8.95 -4.65
N GLU A 81 -8.32 -8.38 -3.45
CA GLU A 81 -9.62 -8.22 -2.81
C GLU A 81 -10.43 -7.20 -3.61
N GLN A 82 -11.71 -7.51 -3.87
CA GLN A 82 -12.58 -6.67 -4.69
C GLN A 82 -12.76 -5.30 -4.03
N THR A 83 -12.67 -4.25 -4.84
CA THR A 83 -13.07 -2.89 -4.45
C THR A 83 -14.59 -2.86 -4.29
N VAL A 84 -15.07 -2.25 -3.22
CA VAL A 84 -16.50 -2.05 -2.99
C VAL A 84 -16.90 -0.70 -3.54
N ASP A 85 -17.98 -0.64 -4.32
CA ASP A 85 -18.51 0.65 -4.76
C ASP A 85 -19.13 1.36 -3.55
N LEU A 86 -18.60 2.55 -3.24
CA LEU A 86 -19.08 3.34 -2.11
C LEU A 86 -20.27 4.18 -2.60
N GLU A 87 -21.48 3.71 -2.33
CA GLU A 87 -22.71 4.45 -2.63
C GLU A 87 -22.88 5.62 -1.64
N SER A 88 -22.20 6.74 -1.87
CA SER A 88 -22.49 7.98 -1.16
C SER A 88 -22.06 9.25 -1.90
N GLU A 89 -22.46 10.40 -1.36
CA GLU A 89 -22.19 11.71 -1.95
C GLU A 89 -20.72 12.12 -1.77
N GLU A 90 -20.12 12.64 -2.84
CA GLU A 90 -18.80 13.25 -2.81
C GLU A 90 -18.90 14.66 -2.25
N VAL A 91 -18.23 14.90 -1.13
CA VAL A 91 -18.29 16.15 -0.35
C VAL A 91 -16.90 16.77 -0.31
N SER A 92 -16.84 18.10 -0.40
CA SER A 92 -15.62 18.88 -0.25
C SER A 92 -15.92 20.10 0.62
N GLU A 93 -15.76 19.94 1.94
CA GLU A 93 -16.09 20.93 2.97
C GLU A 93 -14.86 21.23 3.83
N ILE A 94 -14.53 22.51 3.98
CA ILE A 94 -13.50 23.00 4.90
C ILE A 94 -14.14 24.02 5.82
N GLN A 95 -14.21 23.72 7.11
CA GLN A 95 -14.85 24.58 8.12
C GLN A 95 -13.88 25.56 8.77
N LYS A 96 -12.58 25.25 8.79
CA LYS A 96 -11.53 26.15 9.26
C LYS A 96 -11.08 27.04 8.11
N SER A 97 -10.79 28.31 8.40
CA SER A 97 -10.16 29.19 7.41
C SER A 97 -8.89 28.52 6.89
N ASP A 98 -8.70 28.46 5.58
CA ASP A 98 -7.53 27.88 4.91
C ASP A 98 -6.99 28.87 3.85
N PRO A 99 -6.40 30.01 4.26
CA PRO A 99 -5.96 31.06 3.33
C PRO A 99 -4.89 30.57 2.35
N ASP A 100 -4.05 29.64 2.79
CA ASP A 100 -2.96 29.08 2.01
C ASP A 100 -3.38 27.85 1.18
N GLY A 101 -4.62 27.39 1.34
CA GLY A 101 -5.13 26.18 0.69
C GLY A 101 -4.40 24.90 1.12
N LEU A 102 -3.74 24.91 2.28
CA LEU A 102 -2.90 23.81 2.76
C LEU A 102 -3.73 22.57 3.09
N LEU A 103 -4.89 22.77 3.73
CA LEU A 103 -5.76 21.67 4.13
C LEU A 103 -6.37 21.01 2.89
N GLY A 104 -6.92 21.81 1.98
CA GLY A 104 -7.46 21.31 0.70
C GLY A 104 -6.40 20.67 -0.19
N TRP A 105 -5.17 21.20 -0.21
CA TRP A 105 -4.05 20.56 -0.89
C TRP A 105 -3.69 19.21 -0.27
N ALA A 106 -3.66 19.12 1.07
CA ALA A 106 -3.25 17.91 1.77
C ALA A 106 -4.24 16.76 1.55
N SER A 107 -5.54 17.02 1.71
CA SER A 107 -6.60 16.04 1.47
C SER A 107 -6.63 15.55 0.03
N ARG A 108 -6.62 16.47 -0.94
CA ARG A 108 -6.59 16.10 -2.37
C ARG A 108 -5.32 15.35 -2.73
N SER A 109 -4.17 15.75 -2.20
CA SER A 109 -2.91 15.03 -2.40
C SER A 109 -2.96 13.60 -1.87
N ILE A 110 -3.64 13.35 -0.75
CA ILE A 110 -3.81 12.00 -0.19
C ILE A 110 -4.72 11.15 -1.11
N ILE A 111 -5.88 11.68 -1.49
CA ILE A 111 -6.84 11.00 -2.38
C ILE A 111 -6.20 10.66 -3.73
N ASP A 112 -5.47 11.61 -4.32
CA ASP A 112 -4.85 11.44 -5.64
C ASP A 112 -3.62 10.50 -5.61
N SER A 113 -2.90 10.45 -4.48
CA SER A 113 -1.64 9.69 -4.40
C SER A 113 -1.79 8.26 -3.93
N ILE A 114 -2.86 7.93 -3.18
CA ILE A 114 -3.08 6.60 -2.62
C ILE A 114 -4.33 5.99 -3.25
N PRO A 115 -4.17 5.00 -4.14
CA PRO A 115 -5.30 4.31 -4.75
C PRO A 115 -6.24 3.75 -3.67
N ASN A 116 -7.56 3.80 -3.93
CA ASN A 116 -8.61 3.24 -3.06
C ASN A 116 -8.89 4.04 -1.77
N VAL A 117 -8.12 5.09 -1.45
CA VAL A 117 -8.52 6.07 -0.42
C VAL A 117 -9.54 7.02 -1.03
N ARG A 118 -10.75 7.01 -0.49
CA ARG A 118 -11.89 7.77 -1.04
C ARG A 118 -12.40 8.84 -0.08
N SER A 119 -12.03 8.78 1.20
CA SER A 119 -12.51 9.71 2.22
C SER A 119 -11.34 10.23 3.05
N VAL A 120 -11.24 11.55 3.23
CA VAL A 120 -10.27 12.21 4.09
C VAL A 120 -10.99 13.16 5.03
N LEU A 121 -10.79 13.01 6.33
CA LEU A 121 -11.35 13.87 7.35
C LEU A 121 -10.27 14.37 8.29
N ILE A 122 -10.42 15.61 8.75
CA ILE A 122 -9.59 16.17 9.82
C ILE A 122 -10.51 16.51 10.99
N TYR A 123 -10.22 15.93 12.14
CA TYR A 123 -10.89 16.17 13.41
C TYR A 123 -10.04 17.06 14.30
N GLU A 124 -10.63 18.05 14.96
CA GLU A 124 -9.97 18.95 15.93
C GLU A 124 -10.95 19.29 17.06
N GLY A 125 -10.65 18.87 18.29
CA GLY A 125 -11.32 19.37 19.51
C GLY A 125 -12.85 19.25 19.51
N GLY A 126 -13.41 18.15 19.00
CA GLY A 126 -14.85 17.90 18.93
C GLY A 126 -15.52 18.40 17.65
N LYS A 127 -14.75 18.97 16.72
CA LYS A 127 -15.26 19.53 15.45
C LYS A 127 -14.57 18.87 14.26
N THR A 128 -15.29 18.85 13.14
CA THR A 128 -14.75 18.36 11.86
C THR A 128 -14.26 19.55 11.06
N VAL A 129 -12.94 19.66 10.91
CA VAL A 129 -12.25 20.79 10.27
C VAL A 129 -12.31 20.69 8.75
N LEU A 130 -12.12 19.48 8.23
CA LEU A 130 -12.11 19.18 6.80
C LEU A 130 -12.80 17.85 6.55
N ARG A 131 -13.57 17.79 5.47
CA ARG A 131 -14.18 16.59 4.90
C ARG A 131 -14.01 16.65 3.40
N GLU A 132 -13.23 15.74 2.84
CA GLU A 132 -13.06 15.63 1.41
C GLU A 132 -13.21 14.20 0.90
N GLY A 133 -13.93 14.05 -0.21
CA GLY A 133 -14.20 12.80 -0.88
C GLY A 133 -15.56 12.20 -0.52
N VAL A 134 -15.67 10.88 -0.62
CA VAL A 134 -16.92 10.13 -0.44
C VAL A 134 -17.24 10.04 1.05
N MET A 135 -18.39 10.56 1.50
CA MET A 135 -18.68 10.70 2.94
C MET A 135 -19.88 9.89 3.43
N GLY A 136 -19.92 9.61 4.74
CA GLY A 136 -21.10 9.04 5.38
C GLY A 136 -22.23 10.05 5.59
N GLU A 137 -23.40 9.53 5.99
CA GLU A 137 -24.61 10.33 6.26
C GLU A 137 -24.42 11.33 7.42
N SER A 138 -23.55 11.02 8.38
CA SER A 138 -23.28 11.91 9.53
C SER A 138 -22.14 12.88 9.21
N PRO A 139 -22.37 14.20 9.24
CA PRO A 139 -21.32 15.19 8.97
C PRO A 139 -20.34 15.38 10.14
N ALA A 140 -20.76 15.06 11.36
CA ALA A 140 -19.96 15.26 12.56
C ALA A 140 -19.17 14.00 12.91
N VAL A 141 -17.85 14.15 13.06
CA VAL A 141 -16.99 13.13 13.68
C VAL A 141 -17.27 13.09 15.18
N VAL A 142 -17.91 12.01 15.62
CA VAL A 142 -18.11 11.71 17.05
C VAL A 142 -16.98 10.78 17.50
N PRO A 143 -16.15 11.17 18.48
CA PRO A 143 -15.09 10.31 18.98
C PRO A 143 -15.66 9.06 19.64
N GLY A 144 -15.29 7.90 19.10
CA GLY A 144 -15.45 6.62 19.76
C GLY A 144 -14.20 6.23 20.56
N PRO A 145 -14.24 5.09 21.27
CA PRO A 145 -13.14 4.63 22.11
C PRO A 145 -11.84 4.40 21.32
N ILE A 146 -11.93 4.08 20.03
CA ILE A 146 -10.74 3.85 19.19
C ILE A 146 -10.11 5.20 18.80
N LEU A 147 -10.91 6.20 18.43
CA LEU A 147 -10.40 7.53 18.11
C LEU A 147 -9.79 8.17 19.36
N GLU A 148 -10.45 8.07 20.51
CA GLU A 148 -9.94 8.56 21.79
C GLU A 148 -8.62 7.88 22.18
N LYS A 149 -8.52 6.55 21.98
CA LYS A 149 -7.28 5.82 22.22
C LYS A 149 -6.16 6.26 21.28
N ALA A 150 -6.45 6.47 20.00
CA ALA A 150 -5.46 6.94 19.02
C ALA A 150 -4.96 8.35 19.36
N LEU A 151 -5.86 9.24 19.79
CA LEU A 151 -5.52 10.59 20.27
C LEU A 151 -4.67 10.55 21.54
N THR A 152 -5.06 9.73 22.53
CA THR A 152 -4.36 9.63 23.82
C THR A 152 -2.99 8.97 23.69
N SER A 153 -2.87 7.97 22.82
CA SER A 153 -1.62 7.26 22.58
C SER A 153 -0.67 8.05 21.69
N GLU A 154 -1.18 9.04 20.93
CA GLU A 154 -0.45 9.75 19.87
C GLU A 154 0.19 8.79 18.83
N GLU A 155 -0.34 7.56 18.73
CA GLU A 155 0.12 6.54 17.81
C GLU A 155 -0.87 6.32 16.68
N LYS A 156 -0.33 6.15 15.46
CA LYS A 156 -1.14 5.81 14.29
C LYS A 156 -1.87 4.49 14.52
N THR A 157 -3.16 4.49 14.21
CA THR A 157 -4.01 3.30 14.32
C THR A 157 -4.53 2.95 12.94
N TYR A 158 -4.16 1.77 12.43
CA TYR A 158 -4.55 1.32 11.10
C TYR A 158 -5.35 0.02 11.16
N PHE A 159 -6.55 0.05 10.59
CA PHE A 159 -7.39 -1.12 10.41
C PHE A 159 -7.43 -1.49 8.93
N ALA A 160 -6.72 -2.56 8.61
CA ALA A 160 -6.65 -3.12 7.28
C ALA A 160 -8.00 -3.68 6.77
N ARG A 161 -8.87 -4.11 7.69
CA ARG A 161 -10.21 -4.63 7.39
C ARG A 161 -11.18 -4.19 8.49
N LEU A 162 -12.14 -3.36 8.14
CA LEU A 162 -13.11 -2.78 9.07
C LEU A 162 -14.23 -3.76 9.42
N GLU A 163 -14.55 -4.71 8.53
CA GLU A 163 -15.62 -5.69 8.73
C GLU A 163 -15.43 -6.57 9.97
N ILE A 164 -14.17 -6.86 10.33
CA ILE A 164 -13.81 -7.70 11.48
C ILE A 164 -13.66 -6.90 12.78
N LEU A 165 -13.73 -5.56 12.71
CA LEU A 165 -13.44 -4.69 13.84
C LEU A 165 -14.63 -4.60 14.80
N PRO A 166 -14.51 -5.05 16.06
CA PRO A 166 -15.51 -4.75 17.08
C PRO A 166 -15.56 -3.23 17.30
N GLY A 167 -16.74 -2.63 17.16
CA GLY A 167 -16.90 -1.17 17.31
C GLY A 167 -16.83 -0.37 16.00
N ARG A 168 -16.81 -1.00 14.82
CA ARG A 168 -16.87 -0.32 13.50
C ARG A 168 -18.00 0.72 13.35
N PHE A 169 -19.04 0.63 14.19
CA PHE A 169 -20.17 1.54 14.21
C PHE A 169 -19.81 2.97 14.64
N GLU A 170 -18.63 3.21 15.22
CA GLU A 170 -18.16 4.57 15.54
C GLU A 170 -17.86 5.41 14.30
N PHE A 171 -17.58 4.77 13.15
CA PHE A 171 -17.22 5.44 11.90
C PHE A 171 -18.47 5.84 11.08
N THR A 172 -19.50 6.39 11.72
CA THR A 172 -20.75 6.81 11.05
C THR A 172 -20.54 7.95 10.04
N TYR A 173 -19.45 8.69 10.18
CA TYR A 173 -19.03 9.78 9.28
C TYR A 173 -18.30 9.27 8.02
N LEU A 174 -17.90 8.01 7.99
CA LEU A 174 -17.35 7.35 6.79
C LEU A 174 -18.49 6.70 5.99
N PRO A 175 -18.31 6.54 4.66
CA PRO A 175 -19.32 5.94 3.81
C PRO A 175 -19.60 4.48 4.20
N LYS A 176 -20.86 4.06 3.99
CA LYS A 176 -21.24 2.65 4.16
C LYS A 176 -20.42 1.82 3.17
N GLY A 177 -19.84 0.71 3.63
CA GLY A 177 -18.96 -0.13 2.82
C GLY A 177 -17.47 0.19 2.91
N THR A 178 -17.07 1.17 3.74
CA THR A 178 -15.65 1.40 4.05
C THR A 178 -14.96 0.11 4.52
N GLN A 179 -13.90 -0.27 3.82
CA GLN A 179 -13.19 -1.54 4.04
C GLN A 179 -11.95 -1.38 4.90
N ALA A 180 -11.29 -0.22 4.88
CA ALA A 180 -10.12 0.05 5.70
C ALA A 180 -10.13 1.49 6.21
N VAL A 181 -9.55 1.68 7.40
CA VAL A 181 -9.47 2.99 8.06
C VAL A 181 -8.07 3.22 8.60
N LEU A 182 -7.53 4.42 8.38
CA LEU A 182 -6.32 4.89 9.05
C LEU A 182 -6.65 6.11 9.89
N ILE A 183 -6.24 6.09 11.15
CA ILE A 183 -6.27 7.23 12.05
C ILE A 183 -4.83 7.62 12.33
N GLN A 184 -4.46 8.83 11.90
CA GLN A 184 -3.15 9.42 12.10
C GLN A 184 -3.30 10.61 13.04
N PRO A 185 -2.90 10.51 14.32
CA PRO A 185 -2.95 11.64 15.23
C PRO A 185 -2.03 12.77 14.73
N LEU A 186 -2.51 14.00 14.85
CA LEU A 186 -1.81 15.23 14.48
C LEU A 186 -1.37 15.98 15.75
N SER A 187 -2.25 16.02 16.75
CA SER A 187 -2.03 16.54 18.09
C SER A 187 -2.88 15.73 19.10
N PRO A 188 -2.74 15.93 20.42
CA PRO A 188 -3.55 15.22 21.41
C PRO A 188 -5.06 15.45 21.27
N THR A 189 -5.47 16.49 20.56
CA THR A 189 -6.88 16.87 20.33
C THR A 189 -7.30 16.78 18.87
N SER A 190 -6.39 16.41 17.96
CA SER A 190 -6.68 16.38 16.52
C SER A 190 -6.11 15.15 15.81
N ALA A 191 -6.86 14.66 14.83
CA ALA A 191 -6.50 13.48 14.06
C ALA A 191 -6.91 13.62 12.58
N LEU A 192 -6.08 13.06 11.71
CA LEU A 192 -6.37 12.81 10.32
C LEU A 192 -6.97 11.41 10.20
N ILE A 193 -8.15 11.29 9.61
CA ILE A 193 -8.86 10.02 9.43
C ILE A 193 -9.05 9.77 7.94
N LEU A 194 -8.61 8.60 7.48
CA LEU A 194 -8.73 8.17 6.08
C LEU A 194 -9.64 6.96 5.99
N GLY A 195 -10.58 7.00 5.05
CA GLY A 195 -11.46 5.88 4.69
C GLY A 195 -11.15 5.37 3.29
N ALA A 196 -11.13 4.04 3.13
CA ALA A 196 -10.83 3.40 1.87
C ALA A 196 -11.83 2.29 1.51
N ASP A 197 -12.03 2.08 0.21
CA ASP A 197 -13.04 1.20 -0.39
C ASP A 197 -12.55 -0.25 -0.63
N LYS A 198 -11.30 -0.52 -0.27
CA LYS A 198 -10.63 -1.82 -0.42
C LYS A 198 -9.96 -2.25 0.88
N VAL A 199 -9.84 -3.56 1.09
CA VAL A 199 -9.07 -4.14 2.21
C VAL A 199 -7.58 -3.98 1.94
N ARG A 200 -6.81 -3.59 2.98
CA ARG A 200 -5.36 -3.31 2.91
C ARG A 200 -4.95 -2.36 1.76
N PRO A 201 -5.56 -1.18 1.61
CA PRO A 201 -5.29 -0.31 0.46
C PRO A 201 -3.98 0.48 0.62
N ILE A 202 -3.51 0.70 1.85
CA ILE A 202 -2.35 1.56 2.14
C ILE A 202 -1.10 0.69 2.25
N ALA A 203 -0.07 0.99 1.45
CA ALA A 203 1.21 0.29 1.47
C ALA A 203 2.19 0.89 2.48
N SER A 204 3.27 0.16 2.79
CA SER A 204 4.26 0.58 3.79
C SER A 204 4.91 1.94 3.51
N VAL A 205 5.13 2.26 2.23
CA VAL A 205 5.68 3.56 1.79
C VAL A 205 4.69 4.70 1.96
N ASP A 206 3.40 4.42 1.82
CA ASP A 206 2.35 5.43 1.91
C ASP A 206 2.21 5.94 3.34
N PHE A 207 2.45 5.10 4.35
CA PHE A 207 2.50 5.57 5.75
C PHE A 207 3.53 6.66 5.98
N GLY A 208 4.72 6.56 5.35
CA GLY A 208 5.74 7.61 5.46
C GLY A 208 5.30 8.92 4.82
N TRP A 209 4.60 8.84 3.69
CA TRP A 209 4.03 9.98 3.01
C TRP A 209 2.89 10.64 3.80
N ILE A 210 1.95 9.85 4.31
CA ILE A 210 0.85 10.32 5.17
C ILE A 210 1.41 10.97 6.43
N GLN A 211 2.44 10.38 7.05
CA GLN A 211 3.13 10.96 8.20
C GLN A 211 3.74 12.32 7.87
N ALA A 212 4.40 12.46 6.71
CA ALA A 212 5.01 13.72 6.29
C ALA A 212 3.96 14.81 6.03
N ILE A 213 2.84 14.49 5.39
CA ILE A 213 1.71 15.41 5.22
C ILE A 213 1.14 15.78 6.59
N SER A 214 0.94 14.79 7.47
CA SER A 214 0.39 14.97 8.82
C SER A 214 1.22 15.94 9.66
N GLN A 215 2.55 15.82 9.61
CA GLN A 215 3.47 16.76 10.27
C GLN A 215 3.37 18.19 9.72
N ARG A 216 3.04 18.33 8.43
CA ARG A 216 2.87 19.65 7.81
C ARG A 216 1.55 20.29 8.21
N ILE A 217 0.46 19.52 8.23
CA ILE A 217 -0.87 20.02 8.62
C ILE A 217 -1.03 20.20 10.13
N SER A 218 -0.28 19.46 10.96
CA SER A 218 -0.35 19.61 12.43
C SER A 218 0.15 20.98 12.91
N GLN A 219 0.97 21.68 12.12
CA GLN A 219 1.35 23.06 12.40
C GLN A 219 0.18 24.06 12.22
N TYR A 220 -0.85 23.64 11.49
CA TYR A 220 -2.05 24.42 11.18
C TYR A 220 -3.27 23.99 12.01
N VAL A 221 -3.28 22.72 12.40
CA VAL A 221 -4.32 22.05 13.19
C VAL A 221 -3.67 21.64 14.52
N GLY A 222 -3.65 22.57 15.47
CA GLY A 222 -2.90 22.48 16.73
C GLY A 222 -3.26 23.61 17.68
#